data_AF-A0A163GGU4-F1
#
_entry.id   AF-A0A163GGU4-F1
#
_cell.length_a   1.000
_cell.length_b   1.000
_cell.length_c   1.000
_cell.angle_alpha   90.00
_cell.angle_beta   90.00
_cell.angle_gamma   90.00
#
_symmetry.space_group_name_H-M   'P 1'
#
loop_
_entity.id
_entity.type
_entity.pdbx_description
1 polymer ?
#
loop_
_entity_poly.entity_id
_entity_poly.type
_entity_poly.pdbx_seq_one_letter_code
_entity_poly.pdbx_strand_id
1 'polypeptide(L)'
;MSRVTQLTAAIAISFEFVLATSLLALFASAYPDRFRTMLWRDGGSKGWNSDPSYRTYLYANYQAMPPMPLIWDERSTQYNLCIAIVTMVLWFVRLCIRGRTLDVYSAVVSNVLYDIILIALWSYSAVVQFSGDFSDPKHISLRPWYFDHGCSEAWPSNRGACEAAKASFGLTVFAV
;
A
#
# COMPACT_ATOMS: atom_id res chain seq x y z
N MET A 1 32.53 13.65 12.40
CA MET A 1 31.57 12.60 12.83
C MET A 1 32.35 11.40 13.35
N SER A 2 31.95 10.79 14.46
CA SER A 2 32.64 9.59 14.97
C SER A 2 32.40 8.40 14.02
N ARG A 3 33.31 7.43 13.98
CA ARG A 3 33.13 6.19 13.19
C ARG A 3 31.80 5.49 13.50
N VAL A 4 31.34 5.59 14.75
CA VAL A 4 30.06 5.04 15.20
C VAL A 4 28.89 5.70 14.47
N THR A 5 28.85 7.04 14.42
CA THR A 5 27.78 7.77 13.70
C THR A 5 27.74 7.50 12.19
N GLN A 6 28.89 7.23 11.56
CA GLN A 6 28.95 6.87 10.13
C GLN A 6 28.41 5.47 9.89
N LEU A 7 28.74 4.51 10.77
CA LEU A 7 28.28 3.13 10.69
C LEU A 7 26.75 3.05 10.89
N THR A 8 26.22 3.71 11.91
CA THR A 8 24.78 3.71 12.19
C THR A 8 23.98 4.33 11.06
N ALA A 9 24.45 5.44 10.49
CA ALA A 9 23.81 6.09 9.35
C ALA A 9 23.87 5.23 8.07
N ALA A 10 24.96 4.48 7.86
CA ALA A 10 25.06 3.56 6.74
C ALA A 10 24.05 2.41 6.86
N ILE A 11 23.92 1.82 8.05
CA ILE A 11 22.95 0.75 8.32
C ILE A 11 21.52 1.26 8.10
N ALA A 12 21.17 2.43 8.64
CA ALA A 12 19.84 3.01 8.48
C ALA A 12 19.48 3.24 6.99
N ILE A 13 20.39 3.83 6.22
CA ILE A 13 20.16 4.10 4.79
C ILE A 13 20.04 2.81 3.97
N SER A 14 20.85 1.79 4.28
CA SER A 14 20.72 0.48 3.64
C SER A 14 19.38 -0.17 3.96
N PHE A 15 18.90 -0.04 5.18
CA PHE A 15 17.61 -0.55 5.59
C PHE A 15 16.45 0.18 4.90
N GLU A 16 16.48 1.51 4.88
CA GLU A 16 15.51 2.33 4.15
C GLU A 16 15.48 2.00 2.65
N PHE A 17 16.65 1.73 2.04
CA PHE A 17 16.74 1.34 0.64
C PHE A 17 15.99 0.03 0.37
N VAL A 18 16.23 -0.99 1.19
CA VAL A 18 15.58 -2.30 1.06
C VAL A 18 14.07 -2.17 1.24
N LEU A 19 13.62 -1.36 2.20
CA LEU A 19 12.20 -1.12 2.42
C LEU A 19 11.56 -0.39 1.23
N ALA A 20 12.15 0.72 0.77
CA ALA A 20 11.65 1.53 -0.33
C ALA A 20 11.57 0.74 -1.64
N THR A 21 12.61 -0.05 -1.95
CA THR A 21 12.63 -0.90 -3.15
C THR A 21 11.61 -2.03 -3.06
N SER A 22 11.41 -2.62 -1.89
CA SER A 22 10.41 -3.69 -1.69
C SER A 22 8.98 -3.15 -1.84
N LEU A 23 8.68 -2.00 -1.24
CA LEU A 23 7.39 -1.32 -1.38
C LEU A 23 7.13 -0.96 -2.85
N LEU A 24 8.11 -0.34 -3.52
CA LEU A 24 7.99 0.02 -4.93
C LEU A 24 7.77 -1.21 -5.81
N ALA A 25 8.51 -2.30 -5.60
CA ALA A 25 8.36 -3.53 -6.37
C ALA A 25 6.96 -4.14 -6.21
N LEU A 26 6.45 -4.22 -4.97
CA LEU A 26 5.11 -4.76 -4.73
C LEU A 26 4.03 -3.89 -5.38
N PHE A 27 4.02 -2.57 -5.15
CA PHE A 27 2.99 -1.70 -5.70
C PHE A 27 3.10 -1.53 -7.22
N ALA A 28 4.31 -1.53 -7.78
CA ALA A 28 4.49 -1.54 -9.23
C ALA A 28 3.99 -2.85 -9.86
N SER A 29 4.18 -3.99 -9.19
CA SER A 29 3.68 -5.28 -9.67
C SER A 29 2.14 -5.41 -9.61
N ALA A 30 1.51 -4.64 -8.73
CA ALA A 30 0.06 -4.58 -8.56
C ALA A 30 -0.62 -3.65 -9.58
N TYR A 31 0.08 -2.60 -10.03
CA TYR A 31 -0.44 -1.61 -10.96
C TYR A 31 -0.63 -2.18 -12.39
N PRO A 32 -1.67 -1.75 -13.14
CA PRO A 32 -2.77 -0.87 -12.71
C PRO A 32 -3.85 -1.60 -11.91
N ASP A 33 -4.09 -2.89 -12.20
CA ASP A 33 -5.19 -3.65 -11.62
C ASP A 33 -4.92 -5.16 -11.56
N ARG A 34 -3.67 -5.56 -11.31
CA ARG A 34 -3.28 -6.97 -11.38
C ARG A 34 -3.89 -7.79 -10.24
N PHE A 35 -4.05 -7.20 -9.06
CA PHE A 35 -4.49 -7.91 -7.85
C PHE A 35 -5.91 -7.54 -7.41
N ARG A 36 -6.23 -6.25 -7.43
CA ARG A 36 -7.46 -5.68 -6.84
C ARG A 36 -8.73 -6.31 -7.41
N THR A 37 -8.96 -6.27 -8.72
CA THR A 37 -10.17 -6.87 -9.31
C THR A 37 -10.23 -8.40 -9.15
N MET A 38 -9.08 -9.09 -9.17
CA MET A 38 -9.03 -10.54 -8.95
C MET A 38 -9.47 -10.91 -7.54
N LEU A 39 -8.91 -10.24 -6.52
CA LEU A 39 -9.27 -10.47 -5.12
C LEU A 39 -10.69 -10.02 -4.81
N TRP A 40 -11.16 -8.95 -5.44
CA TRP A 40 -12.53 -8.48 -5.27
C TRP A 40 -13.54 -9.52 -5.80
N ARG A 41 -13.31 -10.05 -7.01
CA ARG A 41 -14.16 -11.11 -7.61
C ARG A 41 -14.13 -12.41 -6.81
N ASP A 42 -12.95 -12.81 -6.33
CA ASP A 42 -12.78 -14.05 -5.56
C ASP A 42 -13.63 -14.01 -4.28
N GLY A 43 -13.49 -12.96 -3.47
CA GLY A 43 -14.32 -12.78 -2.28
C GLY A 43 -15.81 -12.60 -2.60
N GLY A 44 -16.13 -11.85 -3.66
CA GLY A 44 -17.51 -11.57 -4.06
C GLY A 44 -18.25 -12.85 -4.46
N SER A 45 -17.57 -13.75 -5.20
CA SER A 45 -18.11 -15.06 -5.58
C SER A 45 -18.43 -15.97 -4.39
N LYS A 46 -17.79 -15.72 -3.24
CA LYS A 46 -17.97 -16.47 -1.99
C LYS A 46 -18.85 -15.73 -0.98
N GLY A 47 -19.33 -14.53 -1.33
CA GLY A 47 -20.17 -13.71 -0.46
C GLY A 47 -19.43 -13.08 0.73
N TRP A 48 -18.11 -12.91 0.66
CA TRP A 48 -17.31 -12.31 1.75
C TRP A 48 -17.18 -10.78 1.68
N ASN A 49 -17.48 -10.22 0.51
CA ASN A 49 -17.53 -8.79 0.21
C ASN A 49 -18.47 -8.58 -0.98
N SER A 50 -18.64 -7.32 -1.40
CA SER A 50 -19.45 -7.02 -2.58
C SER A 50 -18.86 -7.67 -3.83
N ASP A 51 -19.71 -8.00 -4.80
CA ASP A 51 -19.27 -8.51 -6.10
C ASP A 51 -19.17 -7.36 -7.14
N PRO A 52 -18.01 -7.14 -7.79
CA PRO A 52 -17.89 -6.14 -8.84
C PRO A 52 -18.81 -6.39 -10.04
N SER A 53 -19.21 -7.65 -10.30
CA SER A 53 -20.12 -8.00 -11.38
C SER A 53 -21.52 -7.38 -11.19
N TYR A 54 -21.96 -7.25 -9.93
CA TYR A 54 -23.25 -6.64 -9.60
C TYR A 54 -23.29 -5.17 -10.01
N ARG A 55 -22.17 -4.43 -9.85
CA ARG A 55 -22.06 -3.04 -10.31
C ARG A 55 -22.23 -2.93 -11.82
N THR A 56 -21.60 -3.85 -12.58
CA THR A 56 -21.74 -3.91 -14.04
C THR A 56 -23.18 -4.22 -14.46
N TYR A 57 -23.84 -5.13 -13.74
CA TYR A 57 -25.26 -5.44 -13.94
C TYR A 57 -26.14 -4.20 -13.70
N LEU A 58 -25.95 -3.49 -12.59
CA LEU A 58 -26.71 -2.26 -12.29
C LEU A 58 -26.50 -1.19 -13.35
N TYR A 59 -25.25 -0.98 -13.79
CA TYR A 59 -24.90 -0.05 -14.86
C TYR A 59 -25.62 -0.40 -16.17
N ALA A 60 -25.59 -1.68 -16.57
CA ALA A 60 -26.26 -2.15 -17.79
C ALA A 60 -27.79 -2.01 -17.74
N ASN A 61 -28.38 -1.99 -16.55
CA ASN A 61 -29.82 -1.83 -16.33
C ASN A 61 -30.22 -0.39 -15.96
N TYR A 62 -29.33 0.59 -16.14
CA TYR A 62 -29.58 2.01 -15.81
C TYR A 62 -30.03 2.25 -14.36
N GLN A 63 -29.55 1.41 -13.43
CA GLN A 63 -29.85 1.52 -12.00
C GLN A 63 -28.76 2.30 -11.26
N ALA A 64 -29.11 2.88 -10.12
CA ALA A 64 -28.16 3.60 -9.28
C ALA A 64 -27.05 2.66 -8.77
N MET A 65 -25.79 3.05 -8.97
CA MET A 65 -24.64 2.27 -8.51
C MET A 65 -24.34 2.56 -7.04
N PRO A 66 -23.99 1.53 -6.24
CA PRO A 66 -23.53 1.74 -4.89
C PRO A 66 -22.20 2.52 -4.88
N PRO A 67 -21.84 3.19 -3.76
CA PRO A 67 -20.55 3.86 -3.62
C PRO A 67 -19.39 2.87 -3.84
N MET A 68 -18.27 3.35 -4.38
CA MET A 68 -17.09 2.52 -4.61
C MET A 68 -16.39 2.23 -3.26
N PRO A 69 -16.17 0.97 -2.88
CA PRO A 69 -15.40 0.64 -1.69
C PRO A 69 -13.97 1.13 -1.81
N LEU A 70 -13.44 1.76 -0.76
CA LEU A 70 -12.14 2.43 -0.81
C LEU A 70 -10.97 1.47 -1.11
N ILE A 71 -10.96 0.27 -0.51
CA ILE A 71 -9.98 -0.79 -0.78
C ILE A 71 -10.03 -1.26 -2.25
N TRP A 72 -11.21 -1.28 -2.84
CA TRP A 72 -11.41 -1.75 -4.20
C TRP A 72 -11.37 -0.62 -5.22
N ASP A 73 -11.09 0.62 -4.83
CA ASP A 73 -10.95 1.75 -5.76
C ASP A 73 -9.62 1.65 -6.52
N GLU A 74 -9.61 1.95 -7.82
CA GLU A 74 -8.38 2.03 -8.62
C GLU A 74 -7.45 3.12 -8.06
N ARG A 75 -8.04 4.21 -7.56
CA ARG A 75 -7.29 5.31 -6.95
C ARG A 75 -6.42 4.85 -5.79
N SER A 76 -6.84 3.84 -5.03
CA SER A 76 -6.04 3.28 -3.93
C SER A 76 -4.70 2.72 -4.41
N THR A 77 -4.70 2.01 -5.55
CA THR A 77 -3.49 1.39 -6.12
C THR A 77 -2.57 2.46 -6.69
N GLN A 78 -3.14 3.47 -7.34
CA GLN A 78 -2.40 4.64 -7.84
C GLN A 78 -1.72 5.41 -6.69
N TYR A 79 -2.46 5.70 -5.60
CA TYR A 79 -1.91 6.38 -4.44
C TYR A 79 -0.76 5.61 -3.79
N ASN A 80 -0.91 4.30 -3.59
CA ASN A 80 0.15 3.48 -2.98
C ASN A 80 1.43 3.46 -3.84
N LEU A 81 1.28 3.35 -5.18
CA LEU A 81 2.42 3.44 -6.09
C LEU A 81 3.08 4.82 -6.03
N CYS A 82 2.31 5.91 -6.02
CA CYS A 82 2.84 7.26 -5.88
C CYS A 82 3.62 7.44 -4.57
N ILE A 83 3.10 6.95 -3.45
CA ILE A 83 3.78 7.02 -2.15
C ILE A 83 5.09 6.22 -2.18
N ALA A 84 5.11 5.04 -2.80
CA ALA A 84 6.32 4.25 -2.95
C ALA A 84 7.39 4.96 -3.81
N ILE A 85 6.99 5.62 -4.90
CA ILE A 85 7.88 6.43 -5.73
C ILE A 85 8.44 7.62 -4.92
N VAL A 86 7.58 8.35 -4.19
CA VAL A 86 8.01 9.46 -3.33
C VAL A 86 8.99 8.97 -2.26
N THR A 87 8.73 7.82 -1.65
CA THR A 87 9.63 7.20 -0.66
C THR A 87 11.01 6.93 -1.26
N MET A 88 11.06 6.35 -2.46
CA MET A 88 12.31 6.10 -3.17
C MET A 88 13.07 7.39 -3.52
N VAL A 89 12.35 8.43 -3.95
CA VAL A 89 12.94 9.75 -4.24
C VAL A 89 13.51 10.39 -2.98
N LEU A 90 12.78 10.36 -1.86
CA LEU A 90 13.26 10.92 -0.59
C LEU A 90 14.47 10.17 -0.06
N TRP A 91 14.50 8.84 -0.18
CA TRP A 91 15.70 8.05 0.11
C TRP A 91 16.90 8.49 -0.73
N PHE A 92 16.71 8.69 -2.04
CA PHE A 92 17.78 9.15 -2.93
C PHE A 92 18.28 10.56 -2.54
N VAL A 93 17.37 11.47 -2.20
CA VAL A 93 17.71 12.81 -1.70
C VAL A 93 18.52 12.73 -0.40
N ARG A 94 18.13 11.87 0.55
CA ARG A 94 18.89 11.62 1.79
C ARG A 94 20.30 11.10 1.52
N LEU A 95 20.44 10.17 0.56
CA LEU A 95 21.74 9.65 0.15
C LEU A 95 22.65 10.75 -0.42
N CYS A 96 22.11 11.63 -1.27
CA CYS A 96 22.85 12.77 -1.82
C CYS A 96 23.24 13.80 -0.76
N ILE A 97 22.34 14.11 0.18
CA ILE A 97 22.59 15.05 1.28
C ILE A 97 23.72 14.54 2.19
N ARG A 98 23.75 13.24 2.49
CA ARG A 98 24.84 12.62 3.29
C ARG A 98 26.23 12.85 2.68
N GLY A 99 26.32 12.88 1.36
CA GLY A 99 27.57 13.11 0.63
C GLY A 99 28.06 14.56 0.65
N ARG A 100 27.27 15.51 1.18
CA ARG A 100 27.59 16.94 1.19
C ARG A 100 27.75 17.46 2.62
N THR A 101 28.58 18.49 2.78
CA THR A 101 28.76 19.25 4.04
C THR A 101 27.63 20.24 4.28
N LEU A 102 26.39 19.75 4.41
CA LEU A 102 25.32 20.54 5.00
C LEU A 102 25.58 20.72 6.51
N ASP A 103 25.20 21.88 7.04
CA ASP A 103 25.23 22.11 8.48
C ASP A 103 24.35 21.07 9.19
N VAL A 104 24.79 20.63 10.37
CA VAL A 104 24.17 19.53 11.14
C VAL A 104 22.71 19.85 11.43
N TYR A 105 22.41 21.11 11.76
CA TYR A 105 21.05 21.57 12.02
C TYR A 105 20.14 21.40 10.79
N SER A 106 20.58 21.86 9.62
CA SER A 106 19.84 21.75 8.36
C SER A 106 19.60 20.31 7.95
N ALA A 107 20.57 19.42 8.19
CA ALA A 107 20.43 17.99 7.92
C ALA A 107 19.38 17.33 8.84
N VAL A 108 19.41 17.66 10.14
CA VAL A 108 18.45 17.13 11.11
C VAL A 108 17.03 17.59 10.80
N VAL A 109 16.83 18.89 10.58
CA VAL A 109 15.50 19.45 10.27
C VAL A 109 14.93 18.84 9.00
N SER A 110 15.74 18.71 7.94
CA SER A 110 15.28 18.12 6.67
C SER A 110 14.85 16.66 6.85
N ASN A 111 15.62 15.86 7.58
CA ASN A 111 15.29 14.45 7.81
C ASN A 111 13.98 14.30 8.60
N VAL A 112 13.80 15.07 9.68
CA VAL A 112 12.57 15.05 10.49
C VAL A 112 11.36 15.43 9.65
N LEU A 113 11.46 16.47 8.80
CA LEU A 113 10.37 16.85 7.90
C LEU A 113 10.01 15.73 6.92
N TYR A 114 11.02 15.07 6.34
CA TYR A 114 10.79 13.93 5.46
C TYR A 114 10.14 12.75 6.18
N ASP A 115 10.55 12.45 7.43
CA ASP A 115 9.94 11.39 8.24
C ASP A 115 8.46 11.70 8.53
N ILE A 116 8.14 12.93 8.94
CA ILE A 116 6.74 13.34 9.21
C ILE A 116 5.86 13.17 7.96
N ILE A 117 6.37 13.57 6.79
CA ILE A 117 5.63 13.43 5.52
C ILE A 117 5.41 11.95 5.20
N LEU A 118 6.45 11.13 5.32
CA LEU A 118 6.35 9.69 5.01
C LEU A 118 5.41 8.97 5.97
N ILE A 119 5.48 9.27 7.27
CA ILE A 119 4.56 8.72 8.29
C ILE A 119 3.11 9.06 7.92
N ALA A 120 2.82 10.32 7.56
CA ALA A 120 1.46 10.73 7.19
C ALA A 120 0.95 9.99 5.94
N LEU A 121 1.79 9.87 4.91
CA LEU A 121 1.45 9.17 3.67
C LEU A 121 1.24 7.66 3.89
N TRP A 122 2.18 6.99 4.57
CA TRP A 122 2.08 5.55 4.84
C TRP A 122 0.93 5.23 5.81
N SER A 123 0.64 6.09 6.77
CA SER A 123 -0.53 5.95 7.66
C SER A 123 -1.83 5.98 6.86
N TYR A 124 -1.97 6.94 5.94
CA TYR A 124 -3.14 7.00 5.06
C TYR A 124 -3.25 5.76 4.18
N SER A 125 -2.13 5.31 3.59
CA SER A 125 -2.08 4.08 2.80
C SER A 125 -2.51 2.84 3.62
N ALA A 126 -2.08 2.74 4.88
CA ALA A 126 -2.46 1.64 5.77
C ALA A 126 -3.98 1.63 6.04
N VAL A 127 -4.57 2.80 6.29
CA VAL A 127 -6.02 2.95 6.47
C VAL A 127 -6.78 2.52 5.22
N VAL A 128 -6.32 2.92 4.03
CA VAL A 128 -6.93 2.52 2.75
C VAL A 128 -6.83 1.01 2.55
N GLN A 129 -5.66 0.41 2.75
CA GLN A 129 -5.42 -1.03 2.59
C GLN A 129 -6.18 -1.90 3.59
N PHE A 130 -6.56 -1.34 4.75
CA PHE A 130 -7.36 -2.03 5.76
C PHE A 130 -8.84 -1.63 5.74
N SER A 131 -9.25 -0.77 4.80
CA SER A 131 -10.63 -0.29 4.73
C SER A 131 -11.61 -1.41 4.39
N GLY A 132 -12.81 -1.31 4.98
CA GLY A 132 -13.90 -2.25 4.73
C GLY A 132 -14.65 -1.98 3.43
N ASP A 133 -15.50 -2.93 3.07
CA ASP A 133 -16.46 -2.88 1.99
C ASP A 133 -17.89 -2.92 2.54
N PHE A 134 -18.57 -1.78 2.45
CA PHE A 134 -19.94 -1.57 2.90
C PHE A 134 -20.91 -1.32 1.74
N SER A 135 -20.48 -1.58 0.50
CA SER A 135 -21.26 -1.22 -0.68
C SER A 135 -22.46 -2.14 -0.93
N ASP A 136 -22.43 -3.37 -0.41
CA ASP A 136 -23.53 -4.32 -0.45
C ASP A 136 -24.03 -4.64 0.98
N PRO A 137 -25.25 -4.23 1.36
CA PRO A 137 -25.82 -4.52 2.67
C PRO A 137 -25.95 -6.01 3.00
N LYS A 138 -25.96 -6.90 2.00
CA LYS A 138 -26.05 -8.35 2.21
C LYS A 138 -24.68 -9.01 2.42
N HIS A 139 -23.60 -8.38 1.96
CA HIS A 139 -22.24 -8.92 1.99
C HIS A 139 -21.26 -7.88 2.56
N ILE A 140 -21.52 -7.49 3.81
CA ILE A 140 -20.70 -6.49 4.52
C ILE A 140 -19.35 -7.11 4.90
N SER A 141 -18.27 -6.39 4.59
CA SER A 141 -16.91 -6.76 4.94
C SER A 141 -16.27 -5.64 5.75
N LEU A 142 -15.98 -5.85 7.03
CA LEU A 142 -15.40 -4.81 7.90
C LEU A 142 -13.95 -4.46 7.52
N ARG A 143 -13.26 -5.40 6.90
CA ARG A 143 -11.88 -5.34 6.44
C ARG A 143 -11.73 -6.30 5.25
N PRO A 144 -10.64 -6.23 4.48
CA PRO A 144 -10.49 -7.11 3.33
C PRO A 144 -10.52 -8.59 3.73
N TRP A 145 -11.33 -9.38 3.01
CA TRP A 145 -11.64 -10.79 3.36
C TRP A 145 -10.40 -11.68 3.56
N TYR A 146 -9.30 -11.40 2.86
CA TYR A 146 -8.07 -12.19 2.95
C TYR A 146 -7.32 -12.06 4.28
N PHE A 147 -7.72 -11.10 5.13
CA PHE A 147 -7.26 -11.03 6.51
C PHE A 147 -8.02 -11.98 7.43
N ASP A 148 -9.29 -12.24 7.16
CA ASP A 148 -10.14 -13.11 7.98
C ASP A 148 -10.03 -14.58 7.55
N HIS A 149 -10.07 -14.84 6.24
CA HIS A 149 -10.08 -16.20 5.67
C HIS A 149 -8.69 -16.71 5.26
N GLY A 150 -7.72 -15.82 5.12
CA GLY A 150 -6.38 -16.16 4.66
C GLY A 150 -6.28 -16.50 3.16
N CYS A 151 -5.05 -16.75 2.70
CA CYS A 151 -4.76 -16.97 1.28
C CYS A 151 -4.93 -18.42 0.81
N SER A 152 -5.05 -19.37 1.73
CA SER A 152 -5.33 -20.78 1.38
C SER A 152 -6.67 -20.94 0.71
N GLU A 153 -7.66 -20.14 1.11
CA GLU A 153 -9.00 -20.17 0.57
C GLU A 153 -9.14 -19.40 -0.75
N ALA A 154 -8.18 -18.55 -1.12
CA ALA A 154 -8.16 -17.88 -2.42
C ALA A 154 -8.12 -18.90 -3.57
N TRP A 155 -8.66 -18.53 -4.73
CA TRP A 155 -8.53 -19.35 -5.93
C TRP A 155 -7.05 -19.65 -6.22
N PRO A 156 -6.71 -20.84 -6.74
CA PRO A 156 -5.31 -21.23 -6.99
C PRO A 156 -4.53 -20.20 -7.83
N SER A 157 -5.18 -19.55 -8.80
CA SER A 157 -4.59 -18.49 -9.61
C SER A 157 -4.34 -17.17 -8.86
N ASN A 158 -5.08 -16.92 -7.78
CA ASN A 158 -5.12 -15.66 -7.05
C ASN A 158 -4.30 -15.69 -5.75
N ARG A 159 -3.76 -16.86 -5.35
CA ARG A 159 -2.97 -17.01 -4.11
C ARG A 159 -1.80 -16.04 -4.04
N GLY A 160 -1.03 -15.92 -5.14
CA GLY A 160 0.08 -14.98 -5.21
C GLY A 160 -0.36 -13.51 -5.07
N ALA A 161 -1.54 -13.15 -5.59
CA ALA A 161 -2.10 -11.81 -5.41
C ALA A 161 -2.49 -11.56 -3.95
N CYS A 162 -3.07 -12.57 -3.28
CA CYS A 162 -3.43 -12.49 -1.86
C CYS A 162 -2.18 -12.33 -0.98
N GLU A 163 -1.15 -13.14 -1.21
CA GLU A 163 0.11 -13.04 -0.47
C GLU A 163 0.79 -11.68 -0.69
N ALA A 164 0.81 -11.20 -1.94
CA ALA A 164 1.33 -9.88 -2.27
C ALA A 164 0.55 -8.76 -1.57
N ALA A 165 -0.78 -8.83 -1.50
CA ALA A 165 -1.61 -7.84 -0.82
C ALA A 165 -1.39 -7.84 0.71
N LYS A 166 -1.20 -9.02 1.33
CA LYS A 166 -0.85 -9.10 2.75
C LYS A 166 0.56 -8.59 3.01
N ALA A 167 1.51 -8.91 2.14
CA ALA A 167 2.89 -8.42 2.24
C ALA A 167 2.96 -6.90 2.06
N SER A 168 2.21 -6.33 1.10
CA SER A 168 2.16 -4.89 0.89
C SER A 168 1.60 -4.18 2.11
N PHE A 169 0.54 -4.70 2.73
CA PHE A 169 0.01 -4.15 3.97
C PHE A 169 1.02 -4.24 5.12
N GLY A 170 1.67 -5.39 5.29
CA GLY A 170 2.69 -5.59 6.32
C GLY A 170 3.86 -4.61 6.21
N LEU A 171 4.39 -4.42 5.00
CA LEU A 171 5.46 -3.44 4.76
C LEU A 171 4.98 -1.99 4.91
N THR A 172 3.73 -1.70 4.56
CA THR A 172 3.12 -0.38 4.74
C THR A 172 3.02 -0.04 6.22
N VAL A 173 2.53 -0.96 7.06
CA VAL A 173 2.47 -0.77 8.53
C VAL A 173 3.87 -0.61 9.11
N PHE A 174 4.86 -1.34 8.59
CA PHE A 174 6.24 -1.22 9.03
C PHE A 174 6.90 0.11 8.63
N ALA A 175 6.41 0.76 7.56
CA ALA A 175 6.91 2.04 7.09
C ALA A 175 6.34 3.26 7.84
N VAL A 176 5.36 3.05 8.73
CA VAL A 176 4.81 4.06 9.65
C VAL A 176 5.64 4.10 10.93
#